data_AF-A0A4Q3J8R9-F1
#
_entry.id   AF-A0A4Q3J8R9-F1
#
_cell.length_a   1.000
_cell.length_b   1.000
_cell.length_c   1.000
_cell.angle_alpha   90.00
_cell.angle_beta   90.00
_cell.angle_gamma   90.00
#
_symmetry.space_group_name_H-M   'P 1'
#
loop_
_entity.id
_entity.type
_entity.pdbx_description
1 polymer ?
#
loop_
_entity_poly.entity_id
_entity_poly.type
_entity_poly.pdbx_seq_one_letter_code
_entity_poly.pdbx_strand_id
1 'polypeptide(L)'
;AIARAGDMKRIFAHHICDWLVPTTDLLLDRGMMGDGVIDLKGIRAMIEAAGYHGPQEVEIFSRDNWWKKPGDEVVRTCVERFRTVC
;
A
#
# COMPACT_ATOMS: atom_id res chain seq x y z
N ALA A 1 5.76 1.23 -16.90
CA ALA A 1 4.64 2.17 -16.69
C ALA A 1 5.05 3.35 -15.79
N ILE A 2 5.63 3.09 -14.61
CA ILE A 2 6.02 4.13 -13.63
C ILE A 2 7.03 5.14 -14.20
N ALA A 3 8.14 4.70 -14.80
CA ALA A 3 9.14 5.60 -15.42
C ALA A 3 8.51 6.59 -16.41
N ARG A 4 7.69 6.09 -17.34
CA ARG A 4 6.92 6.93 -18.29
C ARG A 4 6.04 7.96 -17.59
N ALA A 5 5.37 7.60 -16.49
CA ALA A 5 4.55 8.55 -15.73
C ALA A 5 5.42 9.63 -15.06
N GLY A 6 6.62 9.27 -14.60
CA GLY A 6 7.65 10.18 -14.11
C GLY A 6 8.11 11.17 -15.19
N ASP A 7 8.50 10.67 -16.36
CA ASP A 7 8.93 11.49 -17.51
C ASP A 7 7.88 12.54 -17.89
N MET A 8 6.60 12.16 -17.78
CA MET A 8 5.45 13.01 -18.09
C MET A 8 5.00 13.90 -16.91
N LYS A 9 5.63 13.77 -15.74
CA LYS A 9 5.25 14.43 -14.47
C LYS A 9 3.78 14.20 -14.09
N ARG A 10 3.32 12.94 -14.16
CA ARG A 10 1.92 12.53 -13.93
C ARG A 10 1.69 11.65 -12.70
N ILE A 11 2.67 11.56 -11.81
CA ILE A 11 2.52 10.85 -10.53
C ILE A 11 2.12 11.88 -9.48
N PHE A 12 0.88 11.80 -8.99
CA PHE A 12 0.33 12.74 -8.00
C PHE A 12 0.08 12.10 -6.63
N ALA A 13 -0.03 10.78 -6.58
CA ALA A 13 -0.26 10.02 -5.36
C ALA A 13 0.34 8.61 -5.51
N HIS A 14 0.63 7.98 -4.36
CA HIS A 14 1.06 6.59 -4.27
C HIS A 14 0.28 5.91 -3.16
N HIS A 15 -0.72 5.10 -3.50
CA HIS A 15 -1.54 4.39 -2.53
C HIS A 15 -0.95 2.99 -2.31
N ILE A 16 -0.89 2.55 -1.05
CA ILE A 16 -0.31 1.28 -0.63
C ILE A 16 -1.33 0.46 0.17
N CYS A 17 -1.29 -0.84 -0.09
CA CYS A 17 -2.00 -1.91 0.59
C CYS A 17 -1.26 -3.22 0.26
N ASP A 18 -1.88 -4.38 0.41
CA ASP A 18 -1.30 -5.63 -0.06
C ASP A 18 -2.30 -6.55 -0.77
N TRP A 19 -1.75 -7.49 -1.55
CA TRP A 19 -2.49 -8.54 -2.24
C TRP A 19 -2.39 -9.84 -1.44
N LEU A 20 -3.49 -10.24 -0.81
CA LEU A 20 -3.54 -11.47 -0.03
C LEU A 20 -3.51 -12.71 -0.93
N VAL A 21 -3.02 -13.83 -0.40
CA VAL A 21 -3.08 -15.12 -1.09
C VAL A 21 -3.64 -16.15 -0.10
N PRO A 22 -4.89 -16.61 -0.27
CA PRO A 22 -5.87 -16.18 -1.27
C PRO A 22 -6.50 -14.81 -0.96
N THR A 23 -6.87 -14.05 -2.00
CA THR A 23 -7.84 -12.95 -1.91
C THR A 23 -9.25 -13.51 -2.01
N THR A 24 -10.12 -13.16 -1.06
CA THR A 24 -11.45 -13.77 -0.89
C THR A 24 -12.62 -12.88 -1.34
N ASP A 25 -12.39 -11.58 -1.52
CA ASP A 25 -13.37 -10.62 -2.03
C ASP A 25 -12.68 -9.61 -2.98
N LEU A 26 -13.32 -9.31 -4.11
CA LEU A 26 -12.73 -8.44 -5.15
C LEU A 26 -12.57 -6.98 -4.72
N LEU A 27 -13.33 -6.53 -3.72
CA LEU A 27 -13.29 -5.15 -3.24
C LEU A 27 -12.85 -5.07 -1.78
N LEU A 28 -13.34 -5.99 -0.94
CA LEU A 28 -13.35 -5.83 0.51
C LEU A 28 -12.35 -6.72 1.25
N ASP A 29 -11.31 -7.20 0.56
CA ASP A 29 -10.28 -8.09 1.13
C ASP A 29 -8.85 -7.67 0.74
N ARG A 30 -8.57 -6.36 0.80
CA ARG A 30 -7.20 -5.86 0.70
C ARG A 30 -6.42 -6.20 1.98
N GLY A 31 -5.14 -6.54 1.80
CA GLY A 31 -4.23 -6.83 2.91
C GLY A 31 -3.62 -5.58 3.54
N MET A 32 -3.23 -5.70 4.80
CA MET A 32 -2.27 -4.78 5.41
C MET A 32 -0.89 -5.03 4.80
N MET A 33 -0.11 -3.97 4.60
CA MET A 33 1.22 -4.06 4.00
C MET A 33 2.07 -5.13 4.71
N GLY A 34 2.61 -6.07 3.94
CA GLY A 34 3.44 -7.18 4.41
C GLY A 34 2.68 -8.47 4.73
N ASP A 35 1.35 -8.47 4.74
CA ASP A 35 0.55 -9.70 4.88
C ASP A 35 0.32 -10.40 3.53
N GLY A 36 0.59 -9.71 2.41
CA GLY A 36 0.38 -10.21 1.07
C GLY A 36 1.69 -10.46 0.31
N VAL A 37 1.62 -10.34 -1.01
CA VAL A 37 2.72 -10.70 -1.92
C VAL A 37 3.22 -9.54 -2.78
N ILE A 38 2.77 -8.30 -2.55
CA ILE A 38 3.25 -7.14 -3.32
C ILE A 38 4.68 -6.79 -2.88
N ASP A 39 5.57 -6.59 -3.85
CA ASP A 39 6.89 -5.99 -3.61
C ASP A 39 6.77 -4.46 -3.44
N LEU A 40 6.35 -4.05 -2.24
CA LEU A 40 6.12 -2.65 -1.90
C LEU A 40 7.40 -1.81 -1.98
N LYS A 41 8.52 -2.34 -1.49
CA LYS A 41 9.83 -1.66 -1.54
C LYS A 41 10.31 -1.46 -2.96
N GLY A 42 10.18 -2.47 -3.82
CA GLY A 42 10.53 -2.37 -5.23
C GLY A 42 9.67 -1.34 -5.96
N ILE A 43 8.36 -1.33 -5.74
CA ILE A 43 7.45 -0.33 -6.32
C ILE A 43 7.79 1.07 -5.81
N ARG A 44 8.04 1.24 -4.50
CA ARG A 44 8.43 2.53 -3.94
C ARG A 44 9.74 3.04 -4.53
N ALA A 45 10.76 2.20 -4.67
CA ALA A 45 12.03 2.56 -5.29
C ALA A 45 11.84 3.02 -6.75
N MET A 46 10.97 2.37 -7.52
CA MET A 46 10.65 2.79 -8.89
C MET A 46 9.93 4.15 -8.93
N ILE A 47 9.04 4.43 -7.97
CA ILE A 47 8.31 5.70 -7.88
C ILE A 47 9.24 6.86 -7.48
N GLU A 48 10.14 6.62 -6.53
CA GLU A 48 11.16 7.61 -6.14
C GLU A 48 12.13 7.90 -7.29
N ALA A 49 12.58 6.86 -8.01
CA ALA A 49 13.40 7.03 -9.21
C ALA A 49 12.68 7.79 -10.33
N ALA A 50 11.35 7.70 -10.39
CA ALA A 50 10.50 8.47 -11.30
C ALA A 50 10.24 9.92 -10.83
N GLY A 51 10.83 10.34 -9.70
CA GLY A 51 10.82 11.72 -9.20
C GLY A 51 9.67 12.08 -8.27
N TYR A 52 8.88 11.11 -7.80
CA TYR A 52 7.84 11.35 -6.80
C TYR A 52 8.32 10.94 -5.41
N HIS A 53 8.50 11.93 -4.53
CA HIS A 53 8.92 11.73 -3.14
C HIS A 53 7.81 12.07 -2.12
N GLY A 54 6.58 12.25 -2.60
CA GLY A 54 5.43 12.51 -1.74
C GLY A 54 5.07 11.31 -0.84
N PRO A 55 4.06 11.50 0.02
CA PRO A 55 3.62 10.47 0.97
C PRO A 55 3.15 9.21 0.26
N GLN A 56 3.21 8.09 0.98
CA GLN A 56 2.53 6.84 0.62
C GLN A 56 1.22 6.78 1.43
N GLU A 57 0.09 6.67 0.76
CA GLU A 57 -1.24 6.68 1.38
C GLU A 57 -1.72 5.26 1.64
N VAL A 58 -2.03 4.91 2.88
CA VAL A 58 -2.54 3.57 3.21
C VAL A 58 -4.03 3.47 2.90
N GLU A 59 -4.41 2.60 1.96
CA GLU A 59 -5.81 2.42 1.51
C GLU A 59 -6.24 0.95 1.57
N ILE A 60 -6.94 0.56 2.64
CA ILE A 60 -7.34 -0.82 2.91
C ILE A 60 -8.86 -0.95 3.09
N PHE A 61 -9.49 -1.70 2.20
CA PHE A 61 -10.87 -2.18 2.37
C PHE A 61 -10.81 -3.64 2.82
N SER A 62 -11.18 -3.90 4.07
CA SER A 62 -11.04 -5.22 4.69
C SER A 62 -12.21 -5.49 5.63
N ARG A 63 -13.36 -5.83 5.05
CA ARG A 63 -14.64 -6.00 5.77
C ARG A 63 -14.53 -7.02 6.88
N ASP A 64 -13.89 -8.15 6.59
CA ASP A 64 -13.91 -9.30 7.47
C ASP A 64 -12.74 -9.38 8.45
N ASN A 65 -11.77 -8.45 8.36
CA ASN A 65 -10.62 -8.35 9.25
C ASN A 65 -10.40 -6.92 9.79
N TRP A 66 -9.72 -6.03 9.04
CA TRP A 66 -9.25 -4.76 9.61
C TRP A 66 -10.37 -3.79 10.02
N TRP A 67 -11.54 -3.84 9.38
CA TRP A 67 -12.69 -3.03 9.79
C TRP A 67 -13.33 -3.49 11.11
N LYS A 68 -13.04 -4.70 11.58
CA LYS A 68 -13.56 -5.25 12.84
C LYS A 68 -12.62 -5.02 14.03
N LYS A 69 -11.41 -4.47 13.77
CA LYS A 69 -10.41 -4.19 14.80
C LYS A 69 -10.58 -2.76 15.36
N PRO A 70 -10.14 -2.49 16.61
CA PRO A 70 -10.10 -1.14 17.13
C PRO A 70 -9.25 -0.22 16.24
N GLY A 71 -9.72 1.01 15.99
CA GLY A 71 -9.04 1.95 15.09
C GLY A 71 -7.60 2.26 15.51
N ASP A 72 -7.32 2.33 16.81
CA ASP A 72 -5.96 2.53 17.32
C ASP A 72 -5.01 1.37 16.99
N GLU A 73 -5.51 0.12 17.05
CA GLU A 73 -4.74 -1.05 16.60
C GLU A 73 -4.44 -0.97 15.11
N VAL A 74 -5.44 -0.58 14.30
CA VAL A 74 -5.30 -0.46 12.84
C VAL A 74 -4.23 0.58 12.51
N VAL A 75 -4.34 1.80 13.03
CA VAL A 75 -3.40 2.89 12.73
C VAL A 75 -1.99 2.57 13.24
N ARG A 76 -1.86 2.02 14.45
CA ARG A 76 -0.56 1.59 14.98
C ARG A 76 0.10 0.54 14.08
N THR A 77 -0.68 -0.42 13.59
CA THR A 77 -0.19 -1.44 12.66
C THR A 77 0.21 -0.82 11.32
N CYS A 78 -0.58 0.10 10.77
CA CYS A 78 -0.20 0.84 9.55
C CYS A 78 1.17 1.50 9.70
N VAL A 79 1.42 2.19 10.82
CA VAL A 79 2.71 2.85 11.09
C VAL A 79 3.85 1.85 11.22
N GLU A 80 3.63 0.74 11.92
CA GLU A 80 4.63 -0.32 12.08
C GLU A 80 5.01 -0.94 10.72
N ARG A 81 4.01 -1.32 9.92
CA ARG A 81 4.24 -1.94 8.62
C ARG A 81 4.85 -0.96 7.63
N PHE A 82 4.37 0.28 7.60
CA PHE A 82 4.98 1.34 6.79
C PHE A 82 6.49 1.48 7.05
N ARG A 83 6.92 1.37 8.31
CA ARG A 83 8.36 1.49 8.67
C ARG A 83 9.19 0.26 8.30
N THR A 84 8.58 -0.92 8.23
CA THR A 84 9.33 -2.19 8.14
C THR A 84 9.27 -2.83 6.75
N VAL A 85 8.17 -2.65 6.03
CA VAL A 85 7.90 -3.36 4.77
C VAL A 85 7.58 -2.47 3.56
N CYS A 86 7.51 -1.15 3.71
CA CYS A 86 7.26 -0.20 2.62
C CYS A 86 8.49 0.63 2.22
#